data_AF-A0AAJ2RFJ0-F1
#
_entry.id   AF-A0AAJ2RFJ0-F1
#
_cell.length_a   1.000
_cell.length_b   1.000
_cell.length_c   1.000
_cell.angle_alpha   90.00
_cell.angle_beta   90.00
_cell.angle_gamma   90.00
#
_symmetry.space_group_name_H-M   'P 1'
#
loop_
_entity.id
_entity.type
_entity.pdbx_description
1 polymer ?
#
loop_
_entity_poly.entity_id
_entity_poly.type
_entity_poly.pdbx_seq_one_letter_code
_entity_poly.pdbx_strand_id
1 'polypeptide(L)'
;MTPIISTDNSELATALNHREGQAPFNKPWELRAFAVAVAACEAGEFAWSEFQEALTETIKQWEAANPGFTQDDWRYYEHFVTALEVVLARHDKLSSNGLDHRAKVILETPVHKHHVAKYDPIMIEPALI
;
A
#
# COMPACT_ATOMS: atom_id res chain seq x y z
N MET A 1 -17.59 -27.30 37.19
CA MET A 1 -18.63 -26.49 36.53
C MET A 1 -18.06 -25.08 36.42
N THR A 2 -17.30 -24.83 35.36
CA THR A 2 -16.47 -23.63 35.15
C THR A 2 -17.23 -22.64 34.26
N PRO A 3 -17.28 -21.34 34.58
CA PRO A 3 -18.03 -20.38 33.77
C PRO A 3 -17.27 -20.01 32.50
N ILE A 4 -18.03 -19.77 31.45
CA ILE A 4 -17.59 -19.32 30.13
C ILE A 4 -17.31 -17.82 30.25
N ILE A 5 -16.08 -17.39 30.03
CA ILE A 5 -15.72 -15.97 30.00
C ILE A 5 -16.43 -15.36 28.78
N SER A 6 -17.51 -14.61 29.04
CA SER A 6 -18.11 -13.71 28.07
C SER A 6 -17.14 -12.54 27.90
N THR A 7 -16.20 -12.66 26.96
CA THR A 7 -15.34 -11.56 26.56
C THR A 7 -16.24 -10.44 26.05
N ASP A 8 -16.28 -9.37 26.83
CA ASP A 8 -17.03 -8.16 26.51
C ASP A 8 -16.42 -7.53 25.25
N ASN A 9 -17.09 -7.72 24.12
CA ASN A 9 -16.72 -7.13 22.83
C ASN A 9 -16.61 -5.60 22.88
N SER A 10 -17.13 -4.95 23.93
CA SER A 10 -17.08 -3.51 24.14
C SER A 10 -15.68 -3.00 24.52
N GLU A 11 -14.86 -3.79 25.23
CA GLU A 11 -13.46 -3.43 25.53
C GLU A 11 -12.57 -3.53 24.28
N LEU A 12 -12.80 -4.54 23.45
CA LEU A 12 -12.11 -4.68 22.16
C LEU A 12 -12.51 -3.57 21.19
N ALA A 13 -13.80 -3.23 21.12
CA ALA A 13 -14.27 -2.09 20.34
C ALA A 13 -13.68 -0.75 20.82
N THR A 14 -13.48 -0.61 22.13
CA THR A 14 -12.87 0.61 22.71
C THR A 14 -11.37 0.70 22.43
N ALA A 15 -10.64 -0.43 22.43
CA ALA A 15 -9.23 -0.51 22.03
C ALA A 15 -9.04 -0.31 20.52
N LEU A 16 -10.04 -0.70 19.72
CA LEU A 16 -10.09 -0.52 18.27
C LEU A 16 -10.60 0.86 17.84
N ASN A 17 -10.67 1.85 18.75
CA ASN A 17 -10.86 3.28 18.44
C ASN A 17 -9.69 3.90 17.64
N HIS A 18 -9.14 3.18 16.65
CA HIS A 18 -8.51 3.79 15.50
C HIS A 18 -9.61 4.53 14.73
N ARG A 19 -9.54 5.86 14.75
CA ARG A 19 -10.45 6.78 14.09
C ARG A 19 -10.89 6.25 12.72
N GLU A 20 -12.15 5.83 12.62
CA GLU A 20 -12.81 5.66 11.32
C GLU A 20 -12.72 6.99 10.56
N GLY A 21 -11.99 7.01 9.44
CA GLY A 21 -12.03 8.13 8.49
C GLY A 21 -10.71 8.86 8.17
N GLN A 22 -9.57 8.50 8.78
CA GLN A 22 -8.26 8.89 8.21
C GLN A 22 -7.71 7.70 7.42
N ALA A 23 -7.42 7.90 6.13
CA ALA A 23 -6.96 6.85 5.24
C ALA A 23 -5.77 6.09 5.88
N PRO A 24 -5.72 4.74 5.82
CA PRO A 24 -4.69 3.91 6.48
C PRO A 24 -3.30 4.01 5.84
N PHE A 25 -3.06 5.05 5.04
CA PHE A 25 -1.87 5.25 4.24
C PHE A 25 -1.12 6.47 4.78
N ASN A 26 0.08 6.25 5.31
CA ASN A 26 0.99 7.26 5.83
C ASN A 26 1.71 8.01 4.70
N LYS A 27 1.90 7.35 3.55
CA LYS A 27 2.60 7.94 2.39
C LYS A 27 1.77 7.80 1.12
N PRO A 28 1.80 8.78 0.19
CA PRO A 28 1.02 8.72 -1.05
C PRO A 28 1.32 7.49 -1.93
N TRP A 29 2.51 6.91 -1.82
CA TRP A 29 2.88 5.71 -2.58
C TRP A 29 2.20 4.44 -2.04
N GLU A 30 1.84 4.39 -0.77
CA GLU A 30 1.23 3.20 -0.15
C GLU A 30 -0.16 2.95 -0.75
N LEU A 31 -0.94 4.02 -0.92
CA LEU A 31 -2.22 3.97 -1.63
C LEU A 31 -2.05 3.49 -3.08
N ARG A 32 -1.00 3.95 -3.76
CA ARG A 32 -0.72 3.54 -5.15
C ARG A 32 -0.35 2.07 -5.22
N ALA A 33 0.50 1.57 -4.31
CA ALA A 33 0.86 0.17 -4.25
C ALA A 33 -0.37 -0.73 -4.01
N PHE A 34 -1.24 -0.33 -3.08
CA PHE A 34 -2.51 -1.03 -2.84
C PHE A 34 -3.39 -1.05 -4.10
N ALA A 35 -3.59 0.10 -4.74
CA ALA A 35 -4.40 0.19 -5.95
C ALA A 35 -3.85 -0.68 -7.10
N VAL A 36 -2.52 -0.75 -7.26
CA VAL A 36 -1.89 -1.63 -8.27
C VAL A 36 -2.14 -3.10 -7.95
N ALA A 37 -2.00 -3.51 -6.69
CA ALA A 37 -2.28 -4.89 -6.29
C ALA A 37 -3.73 -5.31 -6.56
N VAL A 38 -4.69 -4.44 -6.20
CA VAL A 38 -6.12 -4.68 -6.46
C VAL A 38 -6.38 -4.77 -7.96
N ALA A 39 -5.91 -3.79 -8.74
CA ALA A 39 -6.12 -3.78 -10.19
C ALA A 39 -5.53 -5.01 -10.90
N ALA A 40 -4.33 -5.47 -10.48
CA ALA A 40 -3.72 -6.68 -11.03
C ALA A 40 -4.51 -7.95 -10.68
N CYS A 41 -5.02 -8.04 -9.45
CA CYS A 41 -5.88 -9.16 -9.04
C CYS A 41 -7.20 -9.17 -9.80
N GLU A 42 -7.85 -8.01 -9.97
CA GLU A 42 -9.10 -7.88 -10.72
C GLU A 42 -8.92 -8.18 -12.22
N ALA A 43 -7.74 -7.86 -12.78
CA ALA A 43 -7.37 -8.21 -14.13
C ALA A 43 -7.04 -9.71 -14.31
N GLY A 44 -7.01 -10.48 -13.22
CA GLY A 44 -6.70 -11.91 -13.26
C GLY A 44 -5.23 -12.23 -13.48
N GLU A 45 -4.33 -11.27 -13.21
CA GLU A 45 -2.88 -11.48 -13.33
C GLU A 45 -2.35 -12.45 -12.26
N PHE A 46 -3.03 -12.53 -11.12
CA PHE A 46 -2.81 -13.50 -10.05
C PHE A 46 -4.06 -13.61 -9.17
N ALA A 47 -4.16 -14.66 -8.36
CA ALA A 47 -5.26 -14.80 -7.40
C ALA A 47 -4.97 -14.05 -6.10
N TRP A 48 -6.00 -13.47 -5.47
CA TRP A 48 -5.84 -12.74 -4.20
C TRP A 48 -5.21 -13.58 -3.09
N SER A 49 -5.55 -14.88 -3.02
CA SER A 49 -4.97 -15.81 -2.04
C SER A 49 -3.46 -15.98 -2.21
N GLU A 50 -2.97 -16.02 -3.45
CA GLU A 50 -1.53 -16.14 -3.73
C GLU A 50 -0.77 -14.91 -3.24
N PHE A 51 -1.38 -13.73 -3.36
CA PHE A 51 -0.83 -12.50 -2.81
C PHE A 51 -0.80 -12.51 -1.28
N GLN A 52 -1.87 -12.96 -0.62
CA GLN A 52 -1.93 -13.07 0.85
C GLN A 52 -0.88 -14.06 1.39
N GLU A 53 -0.67 -15.18 0.70
CA GLU A 53 0.37 -16.15 1.02
C GLU A 53 1.77 -15.54 0.86
N ALA A 54 2.03 -14.86 -0.25
CA ALA A 54 3.31 -14.18 -0.48
C ALA A 54 3.59 -13.12 0.58
N LEU A 55 2.58 -12.32 0.97
CA LEU A 55 2.72 -11.30 2.01
C LEU A 55 3.07 -11.92 3.37
N THR A 56 2.37 -12.99 3.73
CA THR A 56 2.64 -13.71 4.98
C THR A 56 4.07 -14.26 5.00
N GLU A 57 4.51 -14.83 3.89
CA GLU A 57 5.86 -15.40 3.77
C GLU A 57 6.94 -14.31 3.81
N THR A 58 6.76 -13.20 3.10
CA THR A 58 7.67 -12.06 3.13
C THR A 58 7.82 -11.49 4.54
N ILE A 59 6.72 -11.33 5.27
CA ILE A 59 6.75 -10.85 6.66
C ILE A 59 7.52 -11.82 7.55
N LYS A 60 7.22 -13.13 7.48
CA LYS A 60 7.92 -14.15 8.28
C LYS A 60 9.42 -14.18 8.01
N GLN A 61 9.83 -14.08 6.75
CA GLN A 61 11.24 -14.05 6.36
C GLN A 61 11.94 -12.82 6.92
N TRP A 62 11.28 -11.66 6.87
CA TRP A 62 11.82 -10.43 7.45
C TRP A 62 11.92 -10.51 8.97
N GLU A 63 10.89 -11.01 9.67
CA GLU A 63 10.91 -11.20 11.12
C GLU A 63 12.05 -12.14 11.56
N ALA A 64 12.25 -13.24 10.84
CA ALA A 64 13.32 -14.19 11.12
C ALA A 64 14.71 -13.59 10.90
N ALA A 65 14.86 -12.69 9.92
CA ALA A 65 16.12 -11.99 9.63
C ALA A 65 16.42 -10.84 10.59
N ASN A 66 15.42 -10.33 11.33
CA ASN A 66 15.53 -9.19 12.22
C ASN A 66 15.13 -9.55 13.66
N PRO A 67 15.87 -10.45 14.34
CA PRO A 67 15.54 -10.83 15.71
C PRO A 67 15.64 -9.60 16.63
N GLY A 68 14.53 -9.26 17.29
CA GLY A 68 14.46 -8.12 18.21
C GLY A 68 14.06 -6.79 17.59
N PHE A 69 13.44 -6.80 16.40
CA PHE A 69 12.83 -5.60 15.83
C PHE A 69 11.81 -4.97 16.80
N THR A 70 11.74 -3.64 16.77
CA THR A 70 10.74 -2.88 17.53
C THR A 70 9.56 -2.51 16.62
N GLN A 71 8.44 -2.10 17.21
CA GLN A 71 7.27 -1.67 16.44
C GLN A 71 7.59 -0.46 15.53
N ASP A 72 8.56 0.38 15.90
CA ASP A 72 9.01 1.52 15.09
C ASP A 72 9.85 1.12 13.86
N ASP A 73 10.36 -0.10 13.83
CA ASP A 73 11.08 -0.68 12.68
C ASP A 73 10.13 -1.28 11.65
N TRP A 74 8.85 -1.45 12.01
CA TRP A 74 7.88 -2.12 11.15
C TRP A 74 7.51 -1.27 9.94
N ARG A 75 7.60 -1.85 8.74
CA ARG A 75 7.27 -1.18 7.47
C ARG A 75 6.30 -2.04 6.67
N TYR A 76 5.04 -2.07 7.10
CA TYR A 76 4.01 -2.92 6.51
C TYR A 76 3.92 -2.78 4.97
N TYR A 77 3.82 -1.56 4.47
CA TYR A 77 3.67 -1.34 3.02
C TYR A 77 4.96 -1.62 2.22
N GLU A 78 6.13 -1.69 2.87
CA GLU A 78 7.35 -2.16 2.20
C GLU A 78 7.26 -3.67 1.97
N HIS A 79 6.84 -4.44 2.98
CA HIS A 79 6.55 -5.87 2.81
C HIS A 79 5.41 -6.12 1.81
N PHE A 80 4.40 -5.26 1.77
CA PHE A 80 3.32 -5.31 0.78
C PHE A 80 3.85 -5.21 -0.65
N VAL A 81 4.74 -4.25 -0.91
CA VAL A 81 5.36 -4.07 -2.24
C VAL A 81 6.25 -5.26 -2.57
N THR A 82 7.10 -5.72 -1.65
CA THR A 82 7.93 -6.92 -1.86
C THR A 82 7.08 -8.14 -2.22
N ALA A 83 5.96 -8.36 -1.51
CA ALA A 83 5.06 -9.47 -1.79
C ALA A 83 4.41 -9.36 -3.18
N LEU A 84 4.03 -8.14 -3.58
CA LEU A 84 3.47 -7.87 -4.91
C LEU A 84 4.49 -8.16 -6.02
N GLU A 85 5.75 -7.75 -5.84
CA GLU A 85 6.84 -8.05 -6.77
C GLU A 85 7.06 -9.56 -6.91
N VAL A 86 7.04 -10.30 -5.79
CA VAL A 86 7.18 -11.76 -5.78
C VAL A 86 6.06 -12.43 -6.58
N VAL A 87 4.82 -12.04 -6.37
CA VAL A 87 3.67 -12.67 -7.05
C VAL A 87 3.68 -12.33 -8.54
N LEU A 88 3.94 -11.08 -8.91
CA LEU A 88 4.04 -10.69 -10.32
C LEU A 88 5.20 -11.39 -11.03
N ALA A 89 6.33 -11.60 -10.35
CA ALA A 89 7.45 -12.34 -10.91
C ALA A 89 7.12 -13.83 -11.10
N ARG A 90 6.38 -14.46 -10.17
CA ARG A 90 5.91 -15.85 -10.30
C ARG A 90 5.00 -16.08 -11.50
N HIS A 91 4.26 -15.05 -11.91
CA HIS A 91 3.37 -15.07 -13.08
C HIS A 91 4.01 -14.50 -14.36
N ASP A 92 5.33 -14.33 -14.37
CA ASP A 92 6.10 -13.76 -15.50
C ASP A 92 5.63 -12.35 -15.95
N LYS A 93 4.97 -11.61 -15.07
CA LYS A 93 4.49 -10.24 -15.30
C LYS A 93 5.51 -9.18 -14.94
N LEU A 94 6.52 -9.55 -14.17
CA LEU A 94 7.57 -8.65 -13.72
C LEU A 94 8.96 -9.27 -13.94
N SER A 95 9.81 -8.53 -14.66
CA SER A 95 11.24 -8.81 -14.72
C SER A 95 11.98 -7.90 -13.74
N SER A 96 12.71 -8.47 -12.79
CA SER A 96 13.47 -7.73 -11.78
C SER A 96 14.43 -6.70 -12.41
N ASN A 97 15.14 -7.07 -13.48
CA ASN A 97 16.04 -6.15 -14.18
C ASN A 97 15.28 -4.98 -14.86
N GLY A 98 14.05 -5.21 -15.31
CA GLY A 98 13.21 -4.17 -15.92
C GLY A 98 12.68 -3.16 -14.90
N LEU A 99 12.33 -3.62 -13.69
CA LEU A 99 11.87 -2.77 -12.60
C LEU A 99 12.99 -1.82 -12.12
N ASP A 100 14.18 -2.37 -11.83
CA ASP A 100 15.32 -1.60 -11.33
C ASP A 100 15.78 -0.55 -12.36
N HIS A 101 15.81 -0.93 -13.63
CA HIS A 101 16.13 0.00 -14.72
C HIS A 101 15.13 1.16 -14.77
N ARG A 102 13.82 0.88 -14.68
CA ARG A 102 12.78 1.91 -14.65
C ARG A 102 12.90 2.82 -13.43
N ALA A 103 13.14 2.25 -12.25
CA ALA A 103 13.32 3.03 -11.02
C ALA A 103 14.52 3.98 -11.13
N LYS A 104 15.65 3.49 -11.65
CA LYS A 104 16.83 4.31 -11.91
C LYS A 104 16.55 5.44 -12.89
N VAL A 105 15.91 5.16 -14.01
CA VAL A 105 15.54 6.18 -15.01
C VAL A 105 14.64 7.27 -14.39
N ILE A 106 13.68 6.89 -13.54
CA ILE A 106 12.80 7.84 -12.85
C ILE A 106 13.58 8.72 -11.87
N LEU A 107 14.52 8.15 -11.11
CA LEU A 107 15.36 8.90 -10.17
C LEU A 107 16.35 9.84 -10.88
N GLU A 108 16.83 9.45 -12.06
CA GLU A 108 17.74 10.25 -12.90
C GLU A 108 17.01 11.34 -13.70
N THR A 109 15.69 11.21 -13.89
CA THR A 109 14.88 12.23 -14.57
C THR A 109 14.48 13.33 -13.58
N PRO A 110 14.87 14.60 -13.78
CA PRO A 110 14.46 15.69 -12.91
C PRO A 110 12.93 15.81 -12.86
N VAL A 111 12.36 16.03 -11.68
CA VAL A 111 10.92 16.27 -11.53
C VAL A 111 10.54 17.51 -12.34
N HIS A 112 9.92 17.31 -13.51
CA HIS A 112 9.33 18.41 -14.26
C HIS A 112 8.13 18.94 -13.47
N LYS A 113 8.34 19.99 -12.66
CA LYS A 113 7.27 20.72 -11.95
C LYS A 113 6.42 21.51 -12.96
N HIS A 114 5.54 20.85 -13.71
CA HIS A 114 4.63 21.54 -14.65
C HIS A 114 3.24 21.85 -14.09
N HIS A 115 2.88 21.37 -12.89
CA HIS A 115 1.59 21.67 -12.28
C HIS A 115 1.75 22.57 -11.07
N VAL A 116 1.90 23.88 -11.31
CA VAL A 116 1.45 24.88 -10.33
C VAL A 116 -0.04 25.03 -10.58
N ALA A 117 -0.87 24.53 -9.67
CA ALA A 117 -2.29 24.85 -9.68
C ALA A 117 -2.43 26.37 -9.54
N LYS A 118 -2.80 27.05 -10.64
CA LYS A 118 -3.15 28.47 -10.62
C LYS A 118 -4.63 28.56 -10.24
N TYR A 119 -4.89 29.13 -9.06
CA TYR A 119 -6.25 29.36 -8.55
C TYR A 119 -6.76 30.78 -8.87
N ASP A 120 -6.18 31.45 -9.86
CA ASP A 120 -6.71 32.74 -10.30
C ASP A 120 -8.16 32.52 -10.74
N PRO A 121 -9.15 33.16 -10.09
CA PRO A 121 -10.55 32.96 -10.42
C PRO A 121 -10.79 33.42 -11.85
N ILE A 122 -11.29 32.51 -12.69
CA ILE A 122 -11.73 32.85 -14.04
C ILE A 122 -13.03 33.66 -13.88
N MET A 123 -12.95 34.99 -13.95
CA MET A 123 -14.14 35.81 -14.11
C MET A 123 -14.78 35.47 -15.46
N ILE A 124 -15.95 34.85 -15.43
CA ILE A 124 -16.85 34.80 -16.57
C ILE A 124 -17.60 36.12 -16.56
N GLU A 125 -17.27 37.03 -17.47
CA GLU A 125 -18.07 38.24 -17.62
C GLU A 125 -19.49 37.84 -18.08
N PRO A 126 -20.54 38.25 -17.35
CA PRO A 126 -21.90 37.98 -17.79
C PRO A 126 -22.12 38.71 -19.13
N ALA A 127 -22.60 37.98 -20.13
CA ALA A 127 -22.95 38.54 -21.42
C ALA A 127 -23.95 39.69 -21.22
N LEU A 128 -23.57 40.90 -21.65
CA LEU A 128 -24.50 42.01 -21.81
C LEU A 128 -25.56 41.59 -22.84
N ILE A 129 -26.81 41.48 -22.39
CA ILE A 129 -28.01 41.35 -23.23
C ILE A 129 -28.60 42.75 -23.40
#